data_AF-A0A0D7EDB3-F1
#
_entry.id   AF-A0A0D7EDB3-F1
#
_cell.length_a   1.000
_cell.length_b   1.000
_cell.length_c   1.000
_cell.angle_alpha   90.00
_cell.angle_beta   90.00
_cell.angle_gamma   90.00
#
_symmetry.space_group_name_H-M   'P 1'
#
loop_
_entity.id
_entity.type
_entity.pdbx_description
1 polymer ?
#
loop_
_entity_poly.entity_id
_entity_poly.type
_entity_poly.pdbx_seq_one_letter_code
_entity_poly.pdbx_strand_id
1 'polypeptide(L)'
;MLGALARKFFGSANDRRVKAYQARVDAINALEPEIAALSDEALRARTDEFRKQIAEGKTLDELLVPAFATVREAAKRTLGQRHFDVQLIGGMVLHEGDIAEMKTGEGKTLVATLAVYLNALAGKGVHVVTVNDYLASRDSGWMGQIYRFLGMTTGVIVHGLDDGERQKSYACDITYGTNNEYGFDYLRDNMKYRLEDMVQRGHAYAIVDEVDSILIDEARTPLIISGPLDDRSEFYNTIDTFLPKLDKATDYELDEKQRTVTLTEAGMEKIETLLRDAGQLKGESLYDVENVSVVHHINQALRAHSLFSRDKDYIVRDDEVIIIDEFTGRMMQGRRYSEGLHQALEAKEHVTVQPENQTLASITFQNYFRMYDKLAGMTGTALTEADELFDIYKLEVVEIPTNLPIARLDEDDEVYRTQNEKYAAILAEVERANARLQPVLVGTASIEKSEVLADYLLKHGYKQIDFADPKGMDKLYAAARTGKPAKLFAVLNARFHEQEAYIVAEAGVPGAITIATNMAGRGTDIKLGGSLEMRIEHDTAGITDEAEKAAKIEEIKKDVERFRDIVLKAEDVVEIEPAKGSKPAKTVTRPGGLYIIGSERHESRRIDNQLRGRSGRQGDPGRS
;
A
#
# COMPACT_ATOMS: atom_id res chain seq x y z
N MET A 1 -25.01 30.98 -10.08
CA MET A 1 -24.77 32.38 -9.67
C MET A 1 -24.89 32.58 -8.16
N LEU A 2 -26.07 32.38 -7.53
CA LEU A 2 -26.26 32.51 -6.07
C LEU A 2 -25.39 31.56 -5.21
N GLY A 3 -25.26 30.29 -5.59
CA GLY A 3 -24.40 29.32 -4.87
C GLY A 3 -22.89 29.63 -4.95
N ALA A 4 -22.44 30.28 -6.02
CA ALA A 4 -21.04 30.69 -6.18
C ALA A 4 -20.72 31.95 -5.35
N LEU A 5 -21.68 32.89 -5.25
CA LEU A 5 -21.57 34.04 -4.33
C LEU A 5 -21.64 33.59 -2.86
N ALA A 6 -22.52 32.65 -2.50
CA ALA A 6 -22.61 32.12 -1.14
C ALA A 6 -21.33 31.38 -0.71
N ARG A 7 -20.74 30.53 -1.57
CA ARG A 7 -19.41 29.92 -1.31
C ARG A 7 -18.31 30.96 -1.11
N LYS A 8 -18.35 32.05 -1.87
CA LYS A 8 -17.33 33.12 -1.78
C LYS A 8 -17.41 33.93 -0.48
N PHE A 9 -18.60 34.01 0.15
CA PHE A 9 -18.80 34.74 1.42
C PHE A 9 -18.77 33.84 2.67
N PHE A 10 -19.22 32.59 2.60
CA PHE A 10 -19.31 31.67 3.75
C PHE A 10 -18.25 30.55 3.76
N GLY A 11 -17.48 30.39 2.68
CA GLY A 11 -16.56 29.27 2.49
C GLY A 11 -17.26 27.95 2.21
N SER A 12 -16.48 26.90 1.98
CA SER A 12 -16.93 25.51 1.93
C SER A 12 -17.17 24.95 3.35
N ALA A 13 -17.79 23.77 3.46
CA ALA A 13 -17.87 23.05 4.75
C ALA A 13 -16.46 22.74 5.28
N ASN A 14 -15.55 22.36 4.38
CA ASN A 14 -14.14 22.14 4.69
C ASN A 14 -13.47 23.41 5.24
N ASP A 15 -13.66 24.57 4.59
CA ASP A 15 -13.03 25.83 5.02
C ASP A 15 -13.44 26.22 6.45
N ARG A 16 -14.71 25.98 6.79
CA ARG A 16 -15.24 26.25 8.14
C ARG A 16 -14.64 25.28 9.16
N ARG A 17 -14.50 24.00 8.80
CA ARG A 17 -13.88 22.97 9.64
C ARG A 17 -12.40 23.29 9.88
N VAL A 18 -11.64 23.59 8.84
CA VAL A 18 -10.22 24.01 8.93
C VAL A 18 -10.06 25.26 9.79
N LYS A 19 -10.91 26.28 9.59
CA LYS A 19 -10.87 27.53 10.36
C LYS A 19 -11.13 27.33 11.85
N ALA A 20 -11.92 26.32 12.24
CA ALA A 20 -12.20 26.02 13.64
C ALA A 20 -10.95 25.58 14.41
N TYR A 21 -9.96 24.99 13.73
CA TYR A 21 -8.69 24.58 14.35
C TYR A 21 -7.73 25.74 14.61
N GLN A 22 -7.91 26.90 13.97
CA GLN A 22 -6.94 28.01 14.05
C GLN A 22 -6.69 28.47 15.48
N ALA A 23 -7.73 28.55 16.31
CA ALA A 23 -7.58 28.93 17.71
C ALA A 23 -6.69 27.95 18.51
N ARG A 24 -6.75 26.65 18.19
CA ARG A 24 -5.87 25.63 18.80
C ARG A 24 -4.44 25.73 18.25
N VAL A 25 -4.28 25.98 16.95
CA VAL A 25 -2.97 26.25 16.33
C VAL A 25 -2.28 27.44 17.02
N ASP A 26 -3.00 28.55 17.20
CA ASP A 26 -2.48 29.74 17.86
C ASP A 26 -2.08 29.46 19.31
N ALA A 27 -2.87 28.65 20.03
CA ALA A 27 -2.55 28.23 21.39
C ALA A 27 -1.30 27.34 21.47
N ILE A 28 -1.11 26.40 20.51
CA ILE A 28 0.10 25.58 20.41
C ILE A 28 1.32 26.46 20.12
N ASN A 29 1.18 27.39 19.17
CA ASN A 29 2.23 28.36 18.84
C ASN A 29 2.62 29.23 20.05
N ALA A 30 1.65 29.65 20.86
CA ALA A 30 1.89 30.47 22.05
C ALA A 30 2.74 29.78 23.13
N LEU A 31 2.73 28.44 23.19
CA LEU A 31 3.56 27.67 24.13
C LEU A 31 5.00 27.49 23.66
N GLU A 32 5.32 27.74 22.39
CA GLU A 32 6.64 27.45 21.81
C GLU A 32 7.82 28.08 22.60
N PRO A 33 7.77 29.36 23.05
CA PRO A 33 8.87 29.95 23.81
C PRO A 33 9.12 29.24 25.17
N GLU A 34 8.06 28.82 25.84
CA GLU A 34 8.14 28.11 27.12
C GLU A 34 8.72 26.70 26.91
N ILE A 35 8.23 25.97 25.92
CA ILE A 35 8.65 24.60 25.66
C ILE A 35 10.08 24.54 25.13
N ALA A 36 10.46 25.50 24.28
CA ALA A 36 11.82 25.61 23.78
C ALA A 36 12.85 25.90 24.91
N ALA A 37 12.43 26.54 26.01
CA ALA A 37 13.28 26.81 27.16
C ALA A 37 13.51 25.59 28.07
N LEU A 38 12.74 24.51 27.91
CA LEU A 38 12.89 23.30 28.71
C LEU A 38 14.19 22.55 28.37
N SER A 39 14.81 21.91 29.35
CA SER A 39 15.88 20.92 29.09
C SER A 39 15.29 19.66 28.44
N ASP A 40 16.15 18.82 27.86
CA ASP A 40 15.71 17.56 27.26
C ASP A 40 15.06 16.63 28.30
N GLU A 41 15.59 16.60 29.52
CA GLU A 41 15.02 15.84 30.64
C GLU A 41 13.66 16.38 31.05
N ALA A 42 13.51 17.71 31.12
CA ALA A 42 12.23 18.34 31.45
C ALA A 42 11.19 18.09 30.36
N LEU A 43 11.59 18.14 29.09
CA LEU A 43 10.70 17.88 27.95
C LEU A 43 10.24 16.41 27.93
N ARG A 44 11.15 15.47 28.21
CA ARG A 44 10.82 14.04 28.38
C ARG A 44 9.88 13.80 29.57
N ALA A 45 10.12 14.45 30.70
CA ALA A 45 9.32 14.28 31.92
C ALA A 45 7.84 14.69 31.74
N ARG A 46 7.53 15.51 30.74
CA ARG A 46 6.14 15.86 30.40
C ARG A 46 5.28 14.65 30.05
N THR A 47 5.86 13.60 29.46
CA THR A 47 5.12 12.37 29.16
C THR A 47 4.56 11.73 30.43
N ASP A 48 5.37 11.64 31.50
CA ASP A 48 4.93 11.11 32.78
C ASP A 48 3.92 12.03 33.47
N GLU A 49 4.09 13.35 33.33
CA GLU A 49 3.14 14.35 33.80
C GLU A 49 1.76 14.21 33.13
N PHE A 50 1.73 14.03 31.81
CA PHE A 50 0.49 13.84 31.04
C PHE A 50 -0.18 12.51 31.39
N ARG A 51 0.59 11.41 31.50
CA ARG A 51 0.05 10.11 31.95
C ARG A 51 -0.58 10.20 33.34
N LYS A 52 0.07 10.93 34.26
CA LYS A 52 -0.47 11.20 35.60
C LYS A 52 -1.78 12.00 35.52
N GLN A 53 -1.83 13.05 34.71
CA GLN A 53 -3.03 13.87 34.52
C GLN A 53 -4.21 13.06 33.95
N ILE A 54 -3.95 12.11 33.03
CA ILE A 54 -4.97 11.19 32.52
C ILE A 54 -5.45 10.25 33.63
N ALA A 55 -4.54 9.71 34.44
CA ALA A 55 -4.91 8.88 35.59
C ALA A 55 -5.73 9.66 36.64
N GLU A 56 -5.52 10.97 36.74
CA GLU A 56 -6.31 11.91 37.57
C GLU A 56 -7.65 12.32 36.93
N GLY A 57 -7.93 11.87 35.69
CA GLY A 57 -9.23 12.04 35.03
C GLY A 57 -9.27 13.07 33.90
N LYS A 58 -8.15 13.70 33.53
CA LYS A 58 -8.11 14.57 32.34
C LYS A 58 -8.29 13.76 31.06
N THR A 59 -9.02 14.34 30.11
CA THR A 59 -9.21 13.78 28.78
C THR A 59 -8.03 14.07 27.87
N LEU A 60 -7.89 13.31 26.78
CA LEU A 60 -6.88 13.57 25.75
C LEU A 60 -7.10 14.93 25.07
N ASP A 61 -8.35 15.33 24.85
CA ASP A 61 -8.70 16.62 24.24
C ASP A 61 -8.18 17.80 25.07
N GLU A 62 -8.26 17.72 26.40
CA GLU A 62 -7.73 18.74 27.32
C GLU A 62 -6.21 18.83 27.30
N LEU A 63 -5.52 17.75 26.91
CA LEU A 63 -4.06 17.67 26.82
C LEU A 63 -3.54 17.94 25.41
N LEU A 64 -4.42 18.11 24.42
CA LEU A 64 -4.04 18.24 23.00
C LEU A 64 -3.02 19.36 22.77
N VAL A 65 -3.31 20.57 23.25
CA VAL A 65 -2.46 21.75 23.04
C VAL A 65 -1.05 21.56 23.65
N PRO A 66 -0.89 21.25 24.96
CA PRO A 66 0.43 21.05 25.54
C PRO A 66 1.16 19.81 25.01
N ALA A 67 0.45 18.74 24.65
CA ALA A 67 1.05 17.55 24.03
C ALA A 67 1.60 17.85 22.62
N PHE A 68 0.83 18.55 21.77
CA PHE A 68 1.26 18.90 20.41
C PHE A 68 2.46 19.84 20.44
N ALA A 69 2.49 20.82 21.35
CA ALA A 69 3.65 21.68 21.55
C ALA A 69 4.91 20.88 21.96
N THR A 70 4.74 19.86 22.83
CA THR A 70 5.82 18.96 23.28
C THR A 70 6.39 18.14 22.13
N VAL A 71 5.51 17.53 21.31
CA VAL A 71 5.92 16.72 20.16
C VAL A 71 6.61 17.57 19.09
N ARG A 72 6.10 18.79 18.83
CA ARG A 72 6.73 19.73 17.89
C ARG A 72 8.16 20.07 18.31
N GLU A 73 8.37 20.40 19.58
CA GLU A 73 9.72 20.71 20.06
C GLU A 73 10.63 19.47 20.02
N ALA A 74 10.12 18.29 20.37
CA ALA A 74 10.89 17.05 20.24
C ALA A 74 11.29 16.75 18.79
N ALA A 75 10.39 16.96 17.82
CA ALA A 75 10.70 16.82 16.39
C ALA A 75 11.77 17.82 15.92
N LYS A 76 11.71 19.06 16.41
CA LYS A 76 12.73 20.08 16.13
C LYS A 76 14.09 19.69 16.70
N ARG A 77 14.16 19.15 17.91
CA ARG A 77 15.43 18.74 18.55
C ARG A 77 16.03 17.48 17.95
N THR A 78 15.19 16.49 17.62
CA THR A 78 15.64 15.18 17.14
C THR A 78 15.86 15.14 15.64
N LEU A 79 14.92 15.69 14.86
CA LEU A 79 14.93 15.61 13.40
C LEU A 79 15.29 16.94 12.73
N GLY A 80 15.42 18.04 13.49
CA GLY A 80 15.60 19.38 12.92
C GLY A 80 14.34 19.93 12.23
N GLN A 81 13.19 19.27 12.40
CA GLN A 81 11.96 19.58 11.68
C GLN A 81 10.90 20.12 12.65
N ARG A 82 10.54 21.40 12.50
CA ARG A 82 9.42 22.01 13.22
C ARG A 82 8.13 21.77 12.43
N HIS A 83 7.10 21.21 13.07
CA HIS A 83 5.79 21.07 12.42
C HIS A 83 5.23 22.41 11.95
N PHE A 84 4.79 22.48 10.69
CA PHE A 84 4.04 23.61 10.15
C PHE A 84 2.63 23.68 10.75
N ASP A 85 1.99 24.84 10.62
CA ASP A 85 0.65 25.05 11.17
C ASP A 85 -0.40 24.15 10.49
N VAL A 86 -0.28 23.95 9.17
CA VAL A 86 -1.12 22.99 8.43
C VAL A 86 -0.90 21.54 8.92
N GLN A 87 0.30 21.20 9.39
CA GLN A 87 0.59 19.88 9.95
C GLN A 87 -0.02 19.70 11.33
N LEU A 88 -0.11 20.76 12.14
CA LEU A 88 -0.87 20.71 13.40
C LEU A 88 -2.36 20.44 13.15
N ILE A 89 -2.94 21.06 12.10
CA ILE A 89 -4.33 20.82 11.71
C ILE A 89 -4.52 19.35 11.31
N GLY A 90 -3.63 18.82 10.45
CA GLY A 90 -3.66 17.39 10.09
C GLY A 90 -3.58 16.49 11.33
N GLY A 91 -2.71 16.80 12.29
CA GLY A 91 -2.61 16.03 13.54
C GLY A 91 -3.89 16.08 14.38
N MET A 92 -4.60 17.22 14.40
CA MET A 92 -5.87 17.35 15.11
C MET A 92 -6.98 16.53 14.44
N VAL A 93 -7.06 16.57 13.10
CA VAL A 93 -8.02 15.75 12.33
C VAL A 93 -7.78 14.27 12.56
N LEU A 94 -6.52 13.83 12.56
CA LEU A 94 -6.18 12.44 12.90
C LEU A 94 -6.65 12.10 14.32
N HIS A 95 -6.38 12.95 15.31
CA HIS A 95 -6.81 12.71 16.69
C HIS A 95 -8.33 12.59 16.83
N GLU A 96 -9.11 13.34 16.06
CA GLU A 96 -10.57 13.30 16.03
C GLU A 96 -11.14 11.99 15.46
N GLY A 97 -10.31 11.17 14.81
CA GLY A 97 -10.77 9.92 14.19
C GLY A 97 -11.27 10.11 12.76
N ASP A 98 -10.66 11.04 12.02
CA ASP A 98 -11.04 11.37 10.64
C ASP A 98 -9.84 11.28 9.69
N ILE A 99 -10.07 11.55 8.40
CA ILE A 99 -9.06 11.48 7.36
C ILE A 99 -8.50 12.86 7.06
N ALA A 100 -7.19 13.03 7.27
CA ALA A 100 -6.45 14.21 6.85
C ALA A 100 -5.97 14.04 5.40
N GLU A 101 -6.64 14.71 4.44
CA GLU A 101 -6.13 14.79 3.07
C GLU A 101 -5.04 15.86 2.98
N MET A 102 -3.79 15.42 2.84
CA MET A 102 -2.60 16.26 2.71
C MET A 102 -1.82 15.87 1.46
N LYS A 103 -1.60 16.84 0.56
CA LYS A 103 -0.88 16.59 -0.70
C LYS A 103 0.52 16.01 -0.43
N THR A 104 1.05 15.27 -1.40
CA THR A 104 2.34 14.59 -1.24
C THR A 104 3.46 15.60 -1.00
N GLY A 105 4.35 15.32 -0.05
CA GLY A 105 5.41 16.25 0.36
C GLY A 105 5.00 17.26 1.43
N GLU A 106 3.77 17.24 1.94
CA GLU A 106 3.35 18.04 3.12
C GLU A 106 3.78 17.42 4.47
N GLY A 107 4.53 16.31 4.45
CA GLY A 107 5.09 15.69 5.66
C GLY A 107 4.10 14.81 6.45
N LYS A 108 3.27 14.02 5.76
CA LYS A 108 2.28 13.09 6.35
C LYS A 108 2.85 12.23 7.49
N THR A 109 4.01 11.62 7.29
CA THR A 109 4.70 10.80 8.32
C THR A 109 4.97 11.60 9.60
N LEU A 110 5.43 12.85 9.48
CA LEU A 110 5.69 13.73 10.63
C LEU A 110 4.38 14.19 11.28
N VAL A 111 3.31 14.43 10.51
CA VAL A 111 1.98 14.83 11.02
C VAL A 111 1.40 13.78 11.95
N ALA A 112 1.51 12.50 11.60
CA ALA A 112 0.99 11.40 12.41
C ALA A 112 1.56 11.40 13.83
N THR A 113 2.81 11.85 14.02
CA THR A 113 3.47 11.84 15.34
C THR A 113 2.71 12.59 16.43
N LEU A 114 2.00 13.65 16.06
CA LEU A 114 1.19 14.46 16.98
C LEU A 114 0.04 13.64 17.57
N ALA A 115 -0.77 13.04 16.71
CA ALA A 115 -1.93 12.24 17.11
C ALA A 115 -1.50 10.91 17.74
N VAL A 116 -0.44 10.27 17.23
CA VAL A 116 0.09 9.03 17.80
C VAL A 116 0.55 9.24 19.23
N TYR A 117 1.39 10.26 19.48
CA TYR A 117 1.88 10.55 20.83
C TYR A 117 0.71 10.83 21.79
N LEU A 118 -0.20 11.72 21.42
CA LEU A 118 -1.34 12.08 22.27
C LEU A 118 -2.17 10.85 22.66
N ASN A 119 -2.51 9.99 21.69
CA ASN A 119 -3.32 8.81 21.95
C ASN A 119 -2.55 7.70 22.69
N ALA A 120 -1.23 7.60 22.48
CA ALA A 120 -0.38 6.64 23.20
C ALA A 120 -0.27 6.92 24.70
N LEU A 121 -0.54 8.17 25.13
CA LEU A 121 -0.58 8.52 26.56
C LEU A 121 -1.62 7.71 27.36
N ALA A 122 -2.66 7.19 26.71
CA ALA A 122 -3.66 6.33 27.35
C ALA A 122 -3.15 4.91 27.69
N GLY A 123 -1.96 4.52 27.21
CA GLY A 123 -1.33 3.23 27.53
C GLY A 123 -1.99 1.99 26.91
N LYS A 124 -2.98 2.18 26.01
CA LYS A 124 -3.70 1.09 25.33
C LYS A 124 -3.04 0.61 24.03
N GLY A 125 -1.96 1.26 23.60
CA GLY A 125 -1.30 1.01 22.32
C GLY A 125 -1.91 1.80 21.15
N VAL A 126 -1.07 2.20 20.20
CA VAL A 126 -1.48 2.84 18.94
C VAL A 126 -0.87 2.07 17.77
N HIS A 127 -1.67 1.71 16.78
CA HIS A 127 -1.21 1.06 15.56
C HIS A 127 -1.06 2.09 14.44
N VAL A 128 0.11 2.13 13.81
CA VAL A 128 0.37 2.96 12.61
C VAL A 128 0.54 2.01 11.44
N VAL A 129 -0.44 2.05 10.54
CA VAL A 129 -0.54 1.13 9.40
C VAL A 129 0.07 1.79 8.17
N THR A 130 0.98 1.07 7.52
CA THR A 130 1.62 1.47 6.26
C THR A 130 1.34 0.44 5.18
N VAL A 131 1.65 0.77 3.92
CA VAL A 131 1.38 -0.11 2.76
C VAL A 131 2.37 -1.28 2.61
N ASN A 132 3.55 -1.22 3.22
CA ASN A 132 4.53 -2.30 3.15
C ASN A 132 5.53 -2.29 4.32
N ASP A 133 6.22 -3.43 4.52
CA ASP A 133 7.14 -3.66 5.63
C ASP A 133 8.34 -2.71 5.64
N TYR A 134 8.81 -2.28 4.46
CA TYR A 134 9.90 -1.31 4.34
C TYR A 134 9.51 0.03 4.95
N LEU A 135 8.32 0.55 4.60
CA LEU A 135 7.83 1.81 5.15
C LEU A 135 7.54 1.68 6.65
N ALA A 136 6.95 0.57 7.10
CA ALA A 136 6.75 0.31 8.52
C ALA A 136 8.08 0.37 9.30
N SER A 137 9.12 -0.29 8.79
CA SER A 137 10.45 -0.33 9.41
C SER A 137 11.14 1.03 9.38
N ARG A 138 11.13 1.70 8.23
CA ARG A 138 11.73 3.03 8.04
C ARG A 138 11.07 4.06 8.95
N ASP A 139 9.74 4.13 8.96
CA ASP A 139 9.01 5.17 9.70
C ASP A 139 9.05 4.90 11.21
N SER A 140 9.02 3.63 11.63
CA SER A 140 9.27 3.24 13.03
C SER A 140 10.67 3.64 13.49
N GLY A 141 11.70 3.43 12.65
CA GLY A 141 13.06 3.86 12.94
C GLY A 141 13.19 5.38 13.02
N TRP A 142 12.63 6.08 12.02
CA TRP A 142 12.76 7.52 11.84
C TRP A 142 11.91 8.33 12.83
N MET A 143 10.58 8.18 12.82
CA MET A 143 9.69 8.87 13.76
C MET A 143 9.83 8.35 15.19
N GLY A 144 10.27 7.10 15.37
CA GLY A 144 10.61 6.54 16.67
C GLY A 144 11.66 7.34 17.44
N GLN A 145 12.48 8.15 16.76
CA GLN A 145 13.42 9.05 17.44
C GLN A 145 12.69 10.07 18.32
N ILE A 146 11.56 10.62 17.85
CA ILE A 146 10.73 11.55 18.59
C ILE A 146 10.11 10.86 19.80
N TYR A 147 9.51 9.69 19.60
CA TYR A 147 8.85 8.94 20.67
C TYR A 147 9.85 8.50 21.75
N ARG A 148 11.00 7.94 21.36
CA ARG A 148 12.06 7.53 22.30
C ARG A 148 12.63 8.72 23.08
N PHE A 149 12.82 9.86 22.42
CA PHE A 149 13.24 11.09 23.09
C PHE A 149 12.24 11.51 24.17
N LEU A 150 10.94 11.41 23.88
CA LEU A 150 9.85 11.67 24.82
C LEU A 150 9.56 10.50 25.79
N GLY A 151 10.37 9.44 25.80
CA GLY A 151 10.25 8.33 26.74
C GLY A 151 9.17 7.28 26.40
N MET A 152 8.64 7.28 25.18
CA MET A 152 7.74 6.24 24.67
C MET A 152 8.49 5.12 23.97
N THR A 153 7.85 3.95 23.94
CA THR A 153 8.35 2.74 23.27
C THR A 153 7.73 2.59 21.87
N THR A 154 8.49 2.03 20.94
CA THR A 154 8.03 1.81 19.54
C THR A 154 8.40 0.40 19.10
N GLY A 155 7.41 -0.36 18.65
CA GLY A 155 7.55 -1.68 18.05
C GLY A 155 7.29 -1.66 16.54
N VAL A 156 7.69 -2.71 15.85
CA VAL A 156 7.41 -2.88 14.42
C VAL A 156 7.01 -4.32 14.15
N ILE A 157 5.93 -4.50 13.37
CA ILE A 157 5.46 -5.79 12.90
C ILE A 157 5.74 -5.87 11.40
N VAL A 158 6.63 -6.80 11.03
CA VAL A 158 6.99 -7.12 9.64
C VAL A 158 6.96 -8.64 9.44
N HIS A 159 7.02 -9.05 8.19
CA HIS A 159 7.13 -10.45 7.84
C HIS A 159 8.36 -11.11 8.47
N GLY A 160 8.21 -12.38 8.88
CA GLY A 160 9.30 -13.20 9.42
C GLY A 160 9.51 -13.13 10.94
N LEU A 161 8.80 -12.25 11.65
CA LEU A 161 8.84 -12.21 13.13
C LEU A 161 8.12 -13.40 13.76
N ASP A 162 8.70 -13.94 14.84
CA ASP A 162 8.07 -14.97 15.67
C ASP A 162 7.03 -14.38 16.65
N ASP A 163 6.24 -15.26 17.28
CA ASP A 163 5.16 -14.85 18.20
C ASP A 163 5.69 -14.03 19.40
N GLY A 164 6.89 -14.34 19.91
CA GLY A 164 7.49 -13.64 21.05
C GLY A 164 7.99 -12.24 20.67
N GLU A 165 8.53 -12.08 19.46
CA GLU A 165 8.90 -10.78 18.88
C GLU A 165 7.68 -9.91 18.60
N ARG A 166 6.59 -10.52 18.08
CA ARG A 166 5.31 -9.84 17.86
C ARG A 166 4.71 -9.36 19.18
N GLN A 167 4.65 -10.21 20.20
CA GLN A 167 4.17 -9.84 21.54
C GLN A 167 4.92 -8.62 22.11
N LYS A 168 6.26 -8.62 22.02
CA LYS A 168 7.08 -7.48 22.46
C LYS A 168 6.75 -6.20 21.68
N SER A 169 6.55 -6.32 20.38
CA SER A 169 6.23 -5.20 19.51
C SER A 169 4.86 -4.62 19.81
N TYR A 170 3.81 -5.44 19.90
CA TYR A 170 2.46 -5.00 20.29
C TYR A 170 2.41 -4.42 21.71
N ALA A 171 3.26 -4.90 22.63
CA ALA A 171 3.36 -4.37 23.99
C ALA A 171 3.91 -2.93 24.06
N CYS A 172 4.56 -2.44 22.99
CA CYS A 172 5.03 -1.06 22.92
C CYS A 172 3.87 -0.05 22.86
N ASP A 173 4.10 1.18 23.35
CA ASP A 173 3.14 2.28 23.30
C ASP A 173 2.62 2.53 21.88
N ILE A 174 3.50 2.34 20.89
CA ILE A 174 3.26 2.58 19.47
C ILE A 174 3.79 1.37 18.70
N THR A 175 2.99 0.85 17.77
CA THR A 175 3.38 -0.25 16.89
C THR A 175 3.20 0.19 15.46
N TYR A 176 4.24 0.07 14.63
CA TYR A 176 4.15 0.23 13.18
C TYR A 176 3.98 -1.15 12.53
N GLY A 177 3.28 -1.21 11.40
CA GLY A 177 3.11 -2.46 10.67
C GLY A 177 2.31 -2.27 9.39
N THR A 178 1.95 -3.38 8.75
CA THR A 178 1.09 -3.38 7.57
C THR A 178 -0.30 -3.88 7.91
N ASN A 179 -1.28 -3.51 7.09
CA ASN A 179 -2.64 -4.02 7.17
C ASN A 179 -2.69 -5.55 7.14
N ASN A 180 -1.88 -6.17 6.27
CA ASN A 180 -1.77 -7.62 6.15
C ASN A 180 -1.25 -8.26 7.44
N GLU A 181 -0.13 -7.78 7.98
CA GLU A 181 0.45 -8.35 9.19
C GLU A 181 -0.49 -8.22 10.39
N TYR A 182 -1.11 -7.05 10.58
CA TYR A 182 -2.11 -6.82 11.64
C TYR A 182 -3.35 -7.72 11.50
N GLY A 183 -3.90 -7.82 10.29
CA GLY A 183 -5.09 -8.62 10.05
C GLY A 183 -4.82 -10.12 10.18
N PHE A 184 -3.66 -10.60 9.71
CA PHE A 184 -3.28 -12.01 9.88
C PHE A 184 -2.92 -12.35 11.33
N ASP A 185 -2.30 -11.45 12.09
CA ASP A 185 -2.09 -11.64 13.53
C ASP A 185 -3.43 -11.75 14.26
N TYR A 186 -4.42 -10.92 13.90
CA TYR A 186 -5.77 -11.06 14.43
C TYR A 186 -6.38 -12.43 14.10
N LEU A 187 -6.29 -12.89 12.85
CA LEU A 187 -6.81 -14.21 12.48
C LEU A 187 -6.07 -15.33 13.22
N ARG A 188 -4.75 -15.25 13.36
CA ARG A 188 -3.92 -16.20 14.12
C ARG A 188 -4.31 -16.24 15.60
N ASP A 189 -4.49 -15.08 16.23
CA ASP A 189 -4.89 -14.96 17.62
C ASP A 189 -6.24 -15.64 17.90
N ASN A 190 -7.20 -15.53 16.98
CA ASN A 190 -8.51 -16.19 17.08
C ASN A 190 -8.46 -17.72 16.84
N MET A 191 -7.32 -18.26 16.43
CA MET A 191 -7.08 -19.70 16.31
C MET A 191 -6.19 -20.26 17.44
N LYS A 192 -5.68 -19.41 18.35
CA LYS A 192 -4.87 -19.86 19.51
C LYS A 192 -5.77 -20.49 20.56
N TYR A 193 -5.29 -21.54 21.21
CA TYR A 193 -6.01 -22.23 22.28
C TYR A 193 -5.86 -21.56 23.65
N ARG A 194 -4.80 -20.76 23.85
CA ARG A 194 -4.49 -20.10 25.13
C ARG A 194 -4.32 -18.61 24.92
N LEU A 195 -4.85 -17.82 25.87
CA LEU A 195 -4.75 -16.36 25.84
C LEU A 195 -3.29 -15.86 25.87
N GLU A 196 -2.40 -16.58 26.55
CA GLU A 196 -0.98 -16.21 26.63
C GLU A 196 -0.20 -16.41 25.33
N ASP A 197 -0.77 -17.16 24.37
CA ASP A 197 -0.18 -17.36 23.03
C ASP A 197 -0.64 -16.30 22.03
N MET A 198 -1.57 -15.41 22.41
CA MET A 198 -2.01 -14.30 21.57
C MET A 198 -0.93 -13.22 21.50
N VAL A 199 -0.78 -12.59 20.34
CA VAL A 199 0.25 -11.56 20.12
C VAL A 199 -0.30 -10.15 20.24
N GLN A 200 -1.56 -9.91 19.86
CA GLN A 200 -2.19 -8.60 19.94
C GLN A 200 -2.76 -8.31 21.34
N ARG A 201 -2.96 -7.02 21.64
CA ARG A 201 -3.53 -6.56 22.92
C ARG A 201 -4.76 -5.65 22.77
N GLY A 202 -5.56 -5.89 21.73
CA GLY A 202 -6.77 -5.14 21.41
C GLY A 202 -6.61 -4.11 20.29
N HIS A 203 -7.69 -3.38 20.00
CA HIS A 203 -7.79 -2.45 18.87
C HIS A 203 -8.21 -1.06 19.37
N ALA A 204 -7.29 -0.33 20.01
CA ALA A 204 -7.63 0.96 20.65
C ALA A 204 -7.62 2.14 19.67
N TYR A 205 -6.55 2.31 18.90
CA TYR A 205 -6.44 3.39 17.93
C TYR A 205 -5.56 2.98 16.75
N ALA A 206 -6.05 3.18 15.52
CA ALA A 206 -5.28 2.99 14.31
C ALA A 206 -5.20 4.28 13.50
N ILE A 207 -4.01 4.61 13.00
CA ILE A 207 -3.81 5.59 11.94
C ILE A 207 -3.36 4.85 10.68
N VAL A 208 -4.15 4.94 9.62
CA VAL A 208 -3.86 4.32 8.33
C VAL A 208 -3.19 5.34 7.40
N ASP A 209 -1.91 5.14 7.10
CA ASP A 209 -1.23 5.87 6.04
C ASP A 209 -1.65 5.35 4.67
N GLU A 210 -1.75 6.26 3.70
CA GLU A 210 -2.30 5.98 2.37
C GLU A 210 -3.67 5.27 2.45
N VAL A 211 -4.57 5.85 3.26
CA VAL A 211 -5.88 5.26 3.63
C VAL A 211 -6.74 4.86 2.44
N ASP A 212 -6.67 5.59 1.34
CA ASP A 212 -7.38 5.28 0.10
C ASP A 212 -6.83 4.01 -0.57
N SER A 213 -5.53 3.75 -0.44
CA SER A 213 -4.94 2.52 -0.98
C SER A 213 -5.32 1.31 -0.12
N ILE A 214 -5.28 1.46 1.21
CA ILE A 214 -5.53 0.33 2.13
C ILE A 214 -7.02 0.03 2.30
N LEU A 215 -7.85 1.06 2.52
CA LEU A 215 -9.27 0.88 2.85
C LEU A 215 -10.20 0.85 1.64
N ILE A 216 -9.71 1.21 0.44
CA ILE A 216 -10.48 1.14 -0.81
C ILE A 216 -9.82 0.14 -1.77
N ASP A 217 -8.58 0.41 -2.21
CA ASP A 217 -7.96 -0.40 -3.28
C ASP A 217 -7.67 -1.85 -2.84
N GLU A 218 -7.08 -2.05 -1.66
CA GLU A 218 -6.72 -3.36 -1.11
C GLU A 218 -7.89 -4.04 -0.38
N ALA A 219 -8.89 -3.27 0.05
CA ALA A 219 -10.08 -3.77 0.72
C ALA A 219 -11.01 -4.62 -0.17
N ARG A 220 -10.69 -4.76 -1.46
CA ARG A 220 -11.40 -5.61 -2.42
C ARG A 220 -11.24 -7.11 -2.15
N THR A 221 -10.14 -7.52 -1.50
CA THR A 221 -9.85 -8.93 -1.21
C THR A 221 -9.81 -9.19 0.29
N PRO A 222 -10.53 -10.21 0.81
CA PRO A 222 -10.45 -10.57 2.22
C PRO A 222 -9.11 -11.22 2.57
N LEU A 223 -8.74 -11.15 3.86
CA LEU A 223 -7.70 -11.98 4.43
C LEU A 223 -8.26 -13.36 4.73
N ILE A 224 -7.53 -14.39 4.32
CA ILE A 224 -7.95 -15.79 4.45
C ILE A 224 -6.75 -16.60 4.92
N ILE A 225 -6.91 -17.33 6.03
CA ILE A 225 -6.01 -18.43 6.39
C ILE A 225 -6.67 -19.72 5.94
N SER A 226 -6.04 -20.38 4.98
CA SER A 226 -6.41 -21.73 4.57
C SER A 226 -5.45 -22.73 5.20
N GLY A 227 -5.97 -23.89 5.58
CA GLY A 227 -5.16 -25.01 6.03
C GLY A 227 -5.63 -26.29 5.36
N PRO A 228 -4.75 -27.30 5.30
CA PRO A 228 -5.16 -28.61 4.86
C PRO A 228 -6.22 -29.14 5.84
N LEU A 229 -7.28 -29.72 5.29
CA LEU A 229 -8.09 -30.67 6.03
C LEU A 229 -7.24 -31.91 6.34
N ASP A 230 -7.63 -32.68 7.38
CA ASP A 230 -7.06 -34.02 7.59
C ASP A 230 -7.05 -34.76 6.25
N ASP A 231 -5.92 -35.34 5.88
CA ASP A 231 -5.74 -35.98 4.58
C ASP A 231 -6.74 -37.15 4.43
N ARG A 232 -7.75 -36.94 3.59
CA ARG A 232 -8.79 -37.92 3.24
C ARG A 232 -8.63 -38.43 1.82
N SER A 233 -7.45 -38.29 1.23
CA SER A 233 -7.18 -38.77 -0.13
C SER A 233 -7.50 -40.26 -0.30
N GLU A 234 -7.16 -41.10 0.69
CA GLU A 234 -7.54 -42.52 0.70
C GLU A 234 -9.05 -42.74 0.77
N PHE A 235 -9.78 -41.86 1.46
CA PHE A 235 -11.22 -41.96 1.59
C PHE A 235 -11.92 -41.61 0.28
N TYR A 236 -11.46 -40.59 -0.45
CA TYR A 236 -11.93 -40.30 -1.80
C TYR A 236 -11.77 -41.50 -2.74
N ASN A 237 -10.58 -42.12 -2.73
CA ASN A 237 -10.32 -43.33 -3.52
C ASN A 237 -11.22 -44.50 -3.09
N THR A 238 -11.46 -44.65 -1.78
CA THR A 238 -12.35 -45.71 -1.25
C THR A 238 -13.79 -45.50 -1.72
N ILE A 239 -14.34 -44.30 -1.56
CA ILE A 239 -15.69 -43.95 -2.01
C ILE A 239 -15.82 -44.14 -3.52
N ASP A 240 -14.83 -43.72 -4.30
CA ASP A 240 -14.81 -43.91 -5.76
C ASP A 240 -15.05 -45.37 -6.17
N THR A 241 -14.49 -46.34 -5.43
CA THR A 241 -14.71 -47.78 -5.72
C THR A 241 -16.16 -48.25 -5.59
N PHE A 242 -17.02 -47.48 -4.90
CA PHE A 242 -18.44 -47.81 -4.73
C PHE A 242 -19.30 -47.29 -5.88
N LEU A 243 -18.91 -46.18 -6.51
CA LEU A 243 -19.74 -45.50 -7.51
C LEU A 243 -20.00 -46.35 -8.77
N PRO A 244 -19.01 -47.08 -9.34
CA PRO A 244 -19.25 -47.98 -10.47
C PRO A 244 -20.24 -49.12 -10.19
N LYS A 245 -20.54 -49.40 -8.91
CA LYS A 245 -21.50 -50.45 -8.52
C LYS A 245 -22.94 -49.96 -8.52
N LEU A 246 -23.18 -48.65 -8.62
CA LEU A 246 -24.52 -48.07 -8.67
C LEU A 246 -25.09 -48.11 -10.09
N ASP A 247 -26.37 -48.47 -10.19
CA ASP A 247 -27.10 -48.49 -11.45
C ASP A 247 -27.81 -47.16 -11.67
N LYS A 248 -27.58 -46.55 -12.83
CA LYS A 248 -28.13 -45.24 -13.20
C LYS A 248 -29.66 -45.21 -13.28
N ALA A 249 -30.31 -46.34 -13.53
CA ALA A 249 -31.76 -46.42 -13.69
C ALA A 249 -32.51 -46.59 -12.36
N THR A 250 -31.85 -47.14 -11.33
CA THR A 250 -32.51 -47.48 -10.05
C THR A 250 -31.95 -46.74 -8.85
N ASP A 251 -30.66 -46.42 -8.85
CA ASP A 251 -29.95 -46.04 -7.61
C ASP A 251 -29.80 -44.52 -7.44
N TYR A 252 -29.94 -43.74 -8.51
CA TYR A 252 -29.90 -42.27 -8.41
C TYR A 252 -30.69 -41.60 -9.55
N GLU A 253 -31.19 -40.40 -9.26
CA GLU A 253 -31.85 -39.53 -10.22
C GLU A 253 -30.92 -38.39 -10.63
N LEU A 254 -30.92 -38.09 -11.93
CA LEU A 254 -30.11 -37.04 -12.54
C LEU A 254 -31.04 -35.95 -13.10
N ASP A 255 -30.91 -34.72 -12.59
CA ASP A 255 -31.50 -33.55 -13.24
C ASP A 255 -30.40 -32.84 -14.04
N GLU A 256 -30.32 -33.14 -15.33
CA GLU A 256 -29.34 -32.52 -16.24
C GLU A 256 -29.54 -31.01 -16.38
N LYS A 257 -30.77 -30.51 -16.18
CA LYS A 257 -31.09 -29.10 -16.33
C LYS A 257 -30.63 -28.30 -15.12
N GLN A 258 -30.75 -28.86 -13.92
CA GLN A 258 -30.26 -28.26 -12.69
C GLN A 258 -28.81 -28.67 -12.36
N ARG A 259 -28.22 -29.61 -13.11
CA ARG A 259 -26.92 -30.23 -12.82
C ARG A 259 -26.86 -30.74 -11.38
N THR A 260 -27.92 -31.43 -10.95
CA THR A 260 -28.02 -32.07 -9.64
C THR A 260 -28.17 -33.58 -9.81
N VAL A 261 -27.68 -34.31 -8.81
CA VAL A 261 -27.82 -35.77 -8.72
C VAL A 261 -28.25 -36.11 -7.31
N THR A 262 -29.17 -37.04 -7.14
CA THR A 262 -29.72 -37.42 -5.83
C THR A 262 -29.88 -38.92 -5.77
N LEU A 263 -29.45 -39.54 -4.67
CA LEU A 263 -29.65 -40.98 -4.46
C LEU A 263 -31.14 -41.28 -4.25
N THR A 264 -31.62 -42.37 -4.84
CA THR A 264 -32.94 -42.92 -4.53
C THR A 264 -32.88 -43.72 -3.23
N GLU A 265 -34.04 -44.11 -2.67
CA GLU A 265 -34.07 -45.01 -1.51
C GLU A 265 -33.28 -46.31 -1.74
N ALA A 266 -33.41 -46.91 -2.92
CA ALA A 266 -32.67 -48.12 -3.31
C ALA A 266 -31.15 -47.87 -3.38
N GLY A 267 -30.72 -46.72 -3.93
CA GLY A 267 -29.32 -46.35 -3.97
C GLY A 267 -28.73 -46.06 -2.60
N MET A 268 -29.51 -45.45 -1.71
CA MET A 268 -29.11 -45.21 -0.32
C MET A 268 -28.88 -46.52 0.44
N GLU A 269 -29.81 -47.48 0.38
CA GLU A 269 -29.68 -48.79 1.02
C GLU A 269 -28.44 -49.56 0.51
N LYS A 270 -28.19 -49.48 -0.80
CA LYS A 270 -27.03 -50.11 -1.44
C LYS A 270 -25.71 -49.48 -1.01
N ILE A 271 -25.64 -48.15 -0.95
CA ILE A 271 -24.48 -47.40 -0.44
C ILE A 271 -24.24 -47.72 1.04
N GLU A 272 -25.29 -47.76 1.87
CA GLU A 272 -25.17 -48.12 3.29
C GLU A 272 -24.57 -49.51 3.48
N THR A 273 -25.01 -50.48 2.66
CA THR A 273 -24.47 -51.84 2.69
C THR A 273 -22.98 -51.84 2.32
N LEU A 274 -22.60 -51.16 1.24
CA LEU A 274 -21.20 -51.05 0.80
C LEU A 274 -20.31 -50.38 1.86
N LEU A 275 -20.79 -49.30 2.48
CA LEU A 275 -20.08 -48.61 3.56
C LEU A 275 -19.94 -49.48 4.80
N ARG A 276 -20.97 -50.24 5.16
CA ARG A 276 -20.97 -51.15 6.31
C ARG A 276 -19.95 -52.28 6.09
N ASP A 277 -19.93 -52.88 4.92
CA ASP A 277 -18.98 -53.93 4.55
C ASP A 277 -17.52 -53.42 4.53
N ALA A 278 -17.32 -52.16 4.15
CA ALA A 278 -16.01 -51.51 4.16
C ALA A 278 -15.60 -50.96 5.55
N GLY A 279 -16.45 -51.08 6.57
CA GLY A 279 -16.22 -50.53 7.91
C GLY A 279 -16.21 -49.00 7.98
N GLN A 280 -16.82 -48.34 6.99
CA GLN A 280 -16.87 -46.88 6.84
C GLN A 280 -18.20 -46.26 7.30
N LEU A 281 -19.23 -47.08 7.61
CA LEU A 281 -20.49 -46.62 8.19
C LEU A 281 -20.41 -46.64 9.72
N LYS A 282 -20.67 -45.50 10.38
CA LYS A 282 -20.79 -45.42 11.85
C LYS A 282 -22.26 -45.31 12.24
N GLY A 283 -22.74 -46.13 13.17
CA GLY A 283 -24.15 -46.13 13.56
C GLY A 283 -25.01 -47.07 12.71
N GLU A 284 -26.31 -46.79 12.63
CA GLU A 284 -27.28 -47.63 11.93
C GLU A 284 -27.65 -47.09 10.55
N SER A 285 -27.62 -45.75 10.36
CA SER A 285 -28.02 -45.07 9.12
C SER A 285 -26.96 -44.13 8.59
N LEU A 286 -26.95 -43.96 7.26
CA LEU A 286 -26.13 -42.98 6.55
C LEU A 286 -26.37 -41.54 7.01
N TYR A 287 -27.56 -41.23 7.54
CA TYR A 287 -27.92 -39.88 8.01
C TYR A 287 -27.68 -39.66 9.50
N ASP A 288 -27.07 -40.61 10.19
CA ASP A 288 -26.58 -40.41 11.55
C ASP A 288 -25.54 -39.26 11.56
N VAL A 289 -25.51 -38.48 12.66
CA VAL A 289 -24.71 -37.23 12.76
C VAL A 289 -23.22 -37.51 12.55
N GLU A 290 -22.76 -38.71 12.89
CA GLU A 290 -21.40 -39.18 12.72
C GLU A 290 -20.99 -39.36 11.24
N ASN A 291 -21.95 -39.50 10.32
CA ASN A 291 -21.72 -39.81 8.90
C ASN A 291 -21.89 -38.61 7.97
N VAL A 292 -22.16 -37.40 8.48
CA VAL A 292 -22.38 -36.19 7.66
C VAL A 292 -21.26 -35.99 6.62
N SER A 293 -20.01 -36.24 7.02
CA SER A 293 -18.87 -36.13 6.11
C SER A 293 -18.86 -37.24 5.03
N VAL A 294 -19.27 -38.46 5.36
CA VAL A 294 -19.36 -39.58 4.41
C VAL A 294 -20.39 -39.28 3.31
N VAL A 295 -21.56 -38.75 3.71
CA VAL A 295 -22.62 -38.32 2.78
C VAL A 295 -22.11 -37.25 1.82
N HIS A 296 -21.34 -36.27 2.33
CA HIS A 296 -20.74 -35.24 1.47
C HIS A 296 -19.84 -35.86 0.40
N HIS A 297 -18.91 -36.76 0.76
CA HIS A 297 -17.98 -37.38 -0.19
C HIS A 297 -18.71 -38.22 -1.25
N ILE A 298 -19.74 -38.97 -0.84
CA ILE A 298 -20.56 -39.78 -1.77
C ILE A 298 -21.28 -38.88 -2.77
N ASN A 299 -21.87 -37.78 -2.31
CA ASN A 299 -22.53 -36.83 -3.20
C ASN A 299 -21.54 -36.20 -4.19
N GLN A 300 -20.32 -35.82 -3.77
CA GLN A 300 -19.32 -35.28 -4.69
C GLN A 300 -18.82 -36.32 -5.69
N ALA A 301 -18.57 -37.56 -5.26
CA ALA A 301 -18.20 -38.65 -6.14
C ALA A 301 -19.32 -38.97 -7.15
N LEU A 302 -20.58 -39.00 -6.70
CA LEU A 302 -21.72 -39.22 -7.58
C LEU A 302 -21.86 -38.10 -8.61
N ARG A 303 -21.65 -36.83 -8.21
CA ARG A 303 -21.61 -35.70 -9.14
C ARG A 303 -20.46 -35.83 -10.14
N ALA A 304 -19.25 -36.16 -9.68
CA ALA A 304 -18.07 -36.34 -10.52
C ALA A 304 -18.29 -37.43 -11.59
N HIS A 305 -18.93 -38.55 -11.23
CA HIS A 305 -19.25 -39.64 -12.16
C HIS A 305 -20.39 -39.30 -13.12
N SER A 306 -21.43 -38.60 -12.65
CA SER A 306 -22.70 -38.48 -13.38
C SER A 306 -22.84 -37.20 -14.18
N LEU A 307 -22.20 -36.09 -13.76
CA LEU A 307 -22.40 -34.75 -14.33
C LEU A 307 -21.17 -34.19 -15.03
N PHE A 308 -20.00 -34.78 -14.85
CA PHE A 308 -18.73 -34.29 -15.40
C PHE A 308 -18.08 -35.36 -16.27
N SER A 309 -17.75 -34.99 -17.49
CA SER A 309 -17.18 -35.87 -18.50
C SER A 309 -15.76 -35.44 -18.86
N ARG A 310 -14.86 -36.42 -18.92
CA ARG A 310 -13.52 -36.25 -19.46
C ARG A 310 -13.59 -35.81 -20.92
N ASP A 311 -12.65 -34.97 -21.33
CA ASP A 311 -12.52 -34.35 -22.66
C ASP A 311 -13.66 -33.39 -23.04
N LYS A 312 -14.56 -33.08 -22.09
CA LYS A 312 -15.62 -32.07 -22.25
C LYS A 312 -15.57 -31.03 -21.13
N ASP A 313 -15.67 -31.46 -19.88
CA ASP A 313 -15.68 -30.57 -18.70
C ASP A 313 -14.27 -30.40 -18.09
N TYR A 314 -13.40 -31.39 -18.29
CA TYR A 314 -12.01 -31.41 -17.83
C TYR A 314 -11.16 -32.35 -18.69
N ILE A 315 -9.84 -32.21 -18.64
CA ILE A 315 -8.88 -33.20 -19.14
C ILE A 315 -7.98 -33.69 -18.01
N VAL A 316 -7.33 -34.83 -18.25
CA VAL A 316 -6.27 -35.33 -17.37
C VAL A 316 -4.93 -35.20 -18.07
N ARG A 317 -3.97 -34.53 -17.45
CA ARG A 317 -2.64 -34.33 -18.01
C ARG A 317 -1.61 -34.21 -16.90
N ASP A 318 -0.46 -34.85 -17.06
CA ASP A 318 0.67 -34.78 -16.13
C ASP A 318 0.28 -35.12 -14.67
N ASP A 319 -0.59 -36.12 -14.49
CA ASP A 319 -1.15 -36.55 -13.20
C ASP A 319 -2.06 -35.51 -12.51
N GLU A 320 -2.66 -34.60 -13.28
CA GLU A 320 -3.58 -33.57 -12.78
C GLU A 320 -4.88 -33.49 -13.59
N VAL A 321 -5.98 -33.16 -12.91
CA VAL A 321 -7.26 -32.78 -13.54
C VAL A 321 -7.25 -31.29 -13.87
N ILE A 322 -7.35 -30.95 -15.16
CA ILE A 322 -7.37 -29.56 -15.65
C ILE A 322 -8.76 -29.24 -16.20
N ILE A 323 -9.40 -28.20 -15.67
CA ILE A 323 -10.74 -27.77 -16.08
C ILE A 323 -10.71 -27.20 -17.50
N ILE A 324 -11.72 -27.53 -18.31
CA ILE A 324 -11.94 -26.92 -19.62
C ILE A 324 -13.04 -25.87 -19.49
N ASP A 325 -12.81 -24.68 -20.05
CA ASP A 325 -13.85 -23.67 -20.19
C ASP A 325 -14.88 -24.10 -21.25
N GLU A 326 -16.14 -24.24 -20.85
CA GLU A 326 -17.23 -24.78 -21.70
C GLU A 326 -17.51 -23.92 -22.94
N PHE A 327 -17.20 -22.62 -22.91
CA PHE A 327 -17.47 -21.69 -24.02
C PHE A 327 -16.30 -21.59 -25.00
N THR A 328 -15.08 -21.68 -24.51
CA THR A 328 -13.86 -21.40 -25.29
C THR A 328 -13.03 -22.66 -25.58
N GLY A 329 -13.30 -23.77 -24.89
CA GLY A 329 -12.51 -25.00 -24.96
C GLY A 329 -11.09 -24.86 -24.43
N ARG A 330 -10.76 -23.77 -23.72
CA ARG A 330 -9.42 -23.52 -23.21
C ARG A 330 -9.18 -24.23 -21.89
N MET A 331 -7.96 -24.72 -21.70
CA MET A 331 -7.50 -25.29 -20.44
C MET A 331 -7.32 -24.19 -19.39
N MET A 332 -7.94 -24.34 -18.22
CA MET A 332 -7.84 -23.42 -17.09
C MET A 332 -6.91 -23.98 -16.01
N GLN A 333 -5.60 -23.89 -16.23
CA GLN A 333 -4.59 -24.31 -15.24
C GLN A 333 -4.71 -23.48 -13.95
N GLY A 334 -4.54 -24.15 -12.81
CA GLY A 334 -4.63 -23.54 -11.47
C GLY A 334 -6.05 -23.33 -10.94
N ARG A 335 -7.10 -23.60 -11.73
CA ARG A 335 -8.48 -23.60 -11.23
C ARG A 335 -8.89 -24.99 -10.76
N ARG A 336 -9.52 -25.04 -9.59
CA ARG A 336 -10.09 -26.26 -9.00
C ARG A 336 -11.58 -26.08 -8.77
N TYR A 337 -12.33 -27.19 -8.80
CA TYR A 337 -13.71 -27.21 -8.34
C TYR A 337 -13.74 -27.17 -6.79
N SER A 338 -14.69 -26.44 -6.21
CA SER A 338 -14.85 -26.29 -4.77
C SER A 338 -15.61 -27.48 -4.13
N GLU A 339 -15.70 -27.50 -2.80
CA GLU A 339 -16.51 -28.47 -2.03
C GLU A 339 -16.12 -29.94 -2.29
N GLY A 340 -14.82 -30.26 -2.36
CA GLY A 340 -14.34 -31.64 -2.56
C GLY A 340 -14.57 -32.23 -3.95
N LEU A 341 -15.24 -31.52 -4.87
CA LEU A 341 -15.56 -32.04 -6.21
C LEU A 341 -14.30 -32.26 -7.06
N HIS A 342 -13.27 -31.43 -6.90
CA HIS A 342 -12.03 -31.61 -7.65
C HIS A 342 -11.30 -32.89 -7.22
N GLN A 343 -11.25 -33.15 -5.91
CA GLN A 343 -10.68 -34.37 -5.33
C GLN A 343 -11.46 -35.61 -5.75
N ALA A 344 -12.79 -35.52 -5.81
CA ALA A 344 -13.63 -36.60 -6.33
C ALA A 344 -13.34 -36.90 -7.82
N LEU A 345 -13.05 -35.89 -8.64
CA LEU A 345 -12.61 -36.06 -10.02
C LEU A 345 -11.20 -36.64 -10.12
N GLU A 346 -10.28 -36.20 -9.27
CA GLU A 346 -8.93 -36.77 -9.17
C GLU A 346 -8.98 -38.27 -8.83
N ALA A 347 -9.82 -38.66 -7.86
CA ALA A 347 -10.03 -40.05 -7.49
C ALA A 347 -10.66 -40.89 -8.63
N LYS A 348 -11.71 -40.36 -9.28
CA LYS A 348 -12.38 -40.98 -10.43
C LYS A 348 -11.43 -41.26 -11.59
N GLU A 349 -10.51 -40.34 -11.86
CA GLU A 349 -9.53 -40.48 -12.94
C GLU A 349 -8.25 -41.22 -12.52
N HIS A 350 -8.19 -41.65 -11.26
CA HIS A 350 -7.06 -42.35 -10.67
C HIS A 350 -5.73 -41.59 -10.76
N VAL A 351 -5.80 -40.27 -10.59
CA VAL A 351 -4.62 -39.41 -10.43
C VAL A 351 -4.37 -39.12 -8.95
N THR A 352 -3.22 -38.49 -8.64
CA THR A 352 -2.91 -38.09 -7.26
C THR A 352 -3.97 -37.14 -6.70
N VAL A 353 -4.75 -37.62 -5.73
CA VAL A 353 -5.72 -36.80 -5.00
C VAL A 353 -4.98 -35.83 -4.10
N GLN A 354 -5.24 -34.54 -4.29
CA GLN A 354 -4.56 -33.49 -3.56
C GLN A 354 -5.38 -33.12 -2.32
N PRO A 355 -4.76 -32.95 -1.14
CA PRO A 355 -5.47 -32.59 0.07
C PRO A 355 -6.35 -31.36 -0.13
N GLU A 356 -7.56 -31.41 0.42
CA GLU A 356 -8.44 -30.24 0.43
C GLU A 356 -7.86 -29.15 1.31
N ASN A 357 -7.87 -27.93 0.80
CA ASN A 357 -7.67 -26.75 1.62
C ASN A 357 -9.03 -26.18 1.99
N GLN A 358 -9.26 -25.98 3.28
CA GLN A 358 -10.43 -25.25 3.77
C GLN A 358 -10.02 -23.90 4.34
N THR A 359 -10.93 -22.93 4.29
CA THR A 359 -10.76 -21.66 5.00
C THR A 359 -10.95 -21.90 6.49
N LEU A 360 -9.89 -21.72 7.27
CA LEU A 360 -9.92 -21.84 8.74
C LEU A 360 -10.39 -20.54 9.40
N ALA A 361 -9.95 -19.40 8.86
CA ALA A 361 -10.30 -18.09 9.36
C ALA A 361 -10.30 -17.07 8.22
N SER A 362 -11.22 -16.11 8.24
CA SER A 362 -11.25 -15.02 7.28
C SER A 362 -11.82 -13.74 7.87
N ILE A 363 -11.30 -12.60 7.43
CA ILE A 363 -11.84 -11.28 7.74
C ILE A 363 -11.61 -10.34 6.55
N THR A 364 -12.55 -9.42 6.31
CA THR A 364 -12.35 -8.33 5.35
C THR A 364 -11.65 -7.15 6.02
N PHE A 365 -10.89 -6.34 5.28
CA PHE A 365 -10.28 -5.13 5.85
C PHE A 365 -11.33 -4.16 6.41
N GLN A 366 -12.51 -4.07 5.77
CA GLN A 366 -13.64 -3.28 6.27
C GLN A 366 -14.02 -3.70 7.69
N ASN A 367 -14.23 -5.00 7.92
CA ASN A 367 -14.62 -5.49 9.25
C ASN A 367 -13.46 -5.40 10.24
N TYR A 368 -12.22 -5.66 9.81
CA TYR A 368 -11.05 -5.58 10.66
C TYR A 368 -10.87 -4.17 11.25
N PHE A 369 -10.82 -3.14 10.40
CA PHE A 369 -10.58 -1.77 10.84
C PHE A 369 -11.76 -1.16 11.62
N ARG A 370 -12.99 -1.65 11.41
CA ARG A 370 -14.15 -1.26 12.21
C ARG A 370 -14.12 -1.76 13.66
N MET A 371 -13.23 -2.69 14.00
CA MET A 371 -13.05 -3.13 15.39
C MET A 371 -12.26 -2.14 16.25
N TYR A 372 -11.59 -1.15 15.66
CA TYR A 372 -10.85 -0.16 16.43
C TYR A 372 -11.79 0.81 17.13
N ASP A 373 -11.55 1.10 18.41
CA ASP A 373 -12.32 2.09 19.18
C ASP A 373 -12.25 3.48 18.51
N LYS A 374 -11.10 3.79 17.90
CA LYS A 374 -10.90 4.96 17.05
C LYS A 374 -10.05 4.60 15.83
N LEU A 375 -10.46 5.09 14.67
CA LEU A 375 -9.77 4.91 13.40
C LEU A 375 -9.54 6.28 12.77
N ALA A 376 -8.37 6.50 12.19
CA ALA A 376 -8.05 7.71 11.45
C ALA A 376 -7.19 7.36 10.24
N GLY A 377 -7.02 8.29 9.31
CA GLY A 377 -6.18 8.05 8.16
C GLY A 377 -5.60 9.30 7.53
N MET A 378 -4.59 9.12 6.69
CA MET A 378 -3.99 10.21 5.92
C MET A 378 -3.70 9.76 4.51
N THR A 379 -3.88 10.66 3.55
CA THR A 379 -3.54 10.42 2.14
C THR A 379 -3.48 11.74 1.38
N GLY A 380 -2.99 11.75 0.14
CA GLY A 380 -3.05 12.92 -0.74
C GLY A 380 -4.35 13.07 -1.52
N THR A 381 -5.23 12.06 -1.50
CA THR A 381 -6.31 11.95 -2.49
C THR A 381 -7.57 11.21 -1.99
N ALA A 382 -8.05 11.47 -0.77
CA ALA A 382 -9.22 10.79 -0.21
C ALA A 382 -10.57 11.40 -0.63
N LEU A 383 -10.61 12.67 -1.04
CA LEU A 383 -11.85 13.42 -1.23
C LEU A 383 -12.78 12.80 -2.30
N THR A 384 -12.22 12.07 -3.27
CA THR A 384 -13.02 11.37 -4.28
C THR A 384 -13.78 10.17 -3.71
N GLU A 385 -13.27 9.55 -2.65
CA GLU A 385 -13.84 8.37 -1.99
C GLU A 385 -14.50 8.73 -0.64
N ALA A 386 -14.72 10.02 -0.36
CA ALA A 386 -15.17 10.49 0.95
C ALA A 386 -16.51 9.86 1.38
N ASP A 387 -17.44 9.69 0.44
CA ASP A 387 -18.75 9.08 0.72
C ASP A 387 -18.60 7.60 1.11
N GLU A 388 -17.76 6.84 0.41
CA GLU A 388 -17.51 5.42 0.72
C GLU A 388 -16.79 5.24 2.08
N LEU A 389 -15.79 6.08 2.33
CA LEU A 389 -15.05 6.10 3.61
C LEU A 389 -15.99 6.41 4.79
N PHE A 390 -16.92 7.35 4.61
CA PHE A 390 -17.91 7.66 5.62
C PHE A 390 -18.96 6.55 5.77
N ASP A 391 -19.46 5.98 4.68
CA ASP A 391 -20.50 4.97 4.72
C ASP A 391 -20.03 3.68 5.39
N ILE A 392 -18.79 3.24 5.12
CA ILE A 392 -18.22 2.00 5.66
C ILE A 392 -17.59 2.23 7.04
N TYR A 393 -16.74 3.25 7.17
CA TYR A 393 -15.88 3.44 8.35
C TYR A 393 -16.28 4.61 9.24
N LYS A 394 -17.24 5.45 8.81
CA LYS A 394 -17.65 6.68 9.51
C LYS A 394 -16.51 7.69 9.65
N LEU A 395 -15.60 7.70 8.67
CA LEU A 395 -14.49 8.65 8.59
C LEU A 395 -14.87 9.82 7.67
N GLU A 396 -14.89 11.04 8.20
CA GLU A 396 -15.00 12.24 7.37
C GLU A 396 -13.63 12.59 6.77
N VAL A 397 -13.63 13.11 5.54
CA VAL A 397 -12.41 13.58 4.86
C VAL A 397 -12.29 15.09 4.99
N VAL A 398 -11.17 15.55 5.55
CA VAL A 398 -10.83 16.97 5.70
C VAL A 398 -9.65 17.30 4.78
N GLU A 399 -9.87 18.19 3.81
CA GLU A 399 -8.81 18.68 2.94
C GLU A 399 -7.99 19.75 3.67
N ILE A 400 -6.74 19.41 3.97
CA ILE A 400 -5.81 20.31 4.67
C ILE A 400 -5.16 21.24 3.64
N PRO A 401 -5.10 22.56 3.89
CA PRO A 401 -4.38 23.49 3.02
C PRO A 401 -2.90 23.10 2.89
N THR A 402 -2.31 23.37 1.72
CA THR A 402 -0.87 23.20 1.54
C THR A 402 -0.11 24.29 2.28
N ASN A 403 1.11 23.98 2.76
CA ASN A 403 1.97 24.96 3.43
C ASN A 403 2.37 26.10 2.47
N LEU A 404 2.65 25.74 1.22
CA LEU A 404 2.97 26.67 0.14
C LEU A 404 2.04 26.44 -1.07
N PRO A 405 1.72 27.49 -1.85
CA PRO A 405 0.90 27.34 -3.06
C PRO A 405 1.56 26.40 -4.07
N ILE A 406 0.76 25.54 -4.72
CA ILE A 406 1.24 24.63 -5.77
C ILE A 406 1.63 25.43 -7.01
N ALA A 407 2.88 25.29 -7.46
CA ALA A 407 3.42 25.94 -8.66
C ALA A 407 3.53 25.00 -9.88
N ARG A 408 3.00 23.77 -9.78
CA ARG A 408 3.01 22.78 -10.86
C ARG A 408 2.09 23.19 -12.01
N LEU A 409 2.58 23.04 -13.24
CA LEU A 409 1.77 23.14 -14.46
C LEU A 409 1.27 21.75 -14.85
N ASP A 410 -0.04 21.52 -14.74
CA ASP A 410 -0.68 20.30 -15.24
C ASP A 410 -1.21 20.55 -16.65
N GLU A 411 -0.67 19.83 -17.63
CA GLU A 411 -1.10 19.94 -19.02
C GLU A 411 -2.28 19.02 -19.36
N ASP A 412 -2.93 19.32 -20.49
CA ASP A 412 -3.97 18.47 -21.04
C ASP A 412 -3.38 17.17 -21.61
N ASP A 413 -4.17 16.09 -21.56
CA ASP A 413 -3.76 14.80 -22.08
C ASP A 413 -3.53 14.84 -23.60
N GLU A 414 -2.44 14.21 -24.06
CA GLU A 414 -2.19 13.96 -25.47
C GLU A 414 -2.63 12.55 -25.87
N VAL A 415 -3.46 12.44 -26.91
CA VAL A 415 -4.02 11.17 -27.38
C VAL A 415 -3.44 10.79 -28.73
N TYR A 416 -2.86 9.59 -28.80
CA TYR A 416 -2.24 9.04 -30.01
C TYR A 416 -3.04 7.86 -30.55
N ARG A 417 -3.05 7.68 -31.87
CA ARG A 417 -3.81 6.61 -32.53
C ARG A 417 -3.17 5.24 -32.29
N THR A 418 -1.85 5.17 -32.20
CA THR A 418 -1.10 3.91 -31.99
C THR A 418 -0.13 4.00 -30.82
N GLN A 419 0.21 2.84 -30.24
CA GLN A 419 1.21 2.76 -29.17
C GLN A 419 2.59 3.24 -29.62
N ASN A 420 2.98 2.96 -30.87
CA ASN A 420 4.27 3.39 -31.40
C ASN A 420 4.35 4.92 -31.54
N GLU A 421 3.28 5.58 -32.00
CA GLU A 421 3.21 7.05 -32.04
C GLU A 421 3.30 7.63 -30.63
N LYS A 422 2.63 7.00 -29.64
CA LYS A 422 2.71 7.38 -28.22
C LYS A 422 4.14 7.27 -27.67
N TYR A 423 4.81 6.14 -27.87
CA TYR A 423 6.18 5.94 -27.37
C TYR A 423 7.19 6.86 -28.05
N ALA A 424 7.02 7.15 -29.34
CA ALA A 424 7.84 8.13 -30.04
C ALA A 424 7.66 9.54 -29.45
N ALA A 425 6.43 9.92 -29.09
CA ALA A 425 6.15 11.20 -28.43
C ALA A 425 6.74 11.28 -27.01
N ILE A 426 6.59 10.21 -26.22
CA ILE A 426 7.21 10.12 -24.88
C ILE A 426 8.73 10.27 -24.99
N LEU A 427 9.37 9.56 -25.94
CA LEU A 427 10.80 9.69 -26.19
C LEU A 427 11.18 11.14 -26.55
N ALA A 428 10.40 11.81 -27.40
CA ALA A 428 10.67 13.20 -27.79
C ALA A 428 10.53 14.19 -26.62
N GLU A 429 9.59 13.99 -25.70
CA GLU A 429 9.52 14.77 -24.45
C GLU A 429 10.69 14.45 -23.51
N VAL A 430 11.07 13.17 -23.36
CA VAL A 430 12.23 12.74 -22.56
C VAL A 430 13.54 13.34 -23.13
N GLU A 431 13.74 13.35 -24.44
CA GLU A 431 14.91 13.95 -25.08
C GLU A 431 14.97 15.47 -24.87
N ARG A 432 13.83 16.17 -25.02
CA ARG A 432 13.73 17.61 -24.76
C ARG A 432 14.05 17.96 -23.32
N ALA A 433 13.47 17.23 -22.37
CA ALA A 433 13.74 17.42 -20.94
C ALA A 433 15.20 17.10 -20.58
N ASN A 434 15.73 15.98 -21.07
CA ASN A 434 17.10 15.56 -20.79
C ASN A 434 18.13 16.53 -21.37
N ALA A 435 17.88 17.14 -22.54
CA ALA A 435 18.76 18.15 -23.15
C ALA A 435 19.01 19.37 -22.25
N ARG A 436 18.04 19.71 -21.40
CA ARG A 436 18.13 20.78 -20.38
C ARG A 436 18.34 20.25 -18.95
N LEU A 437 18.65 18.96 -18.81
CA LEU A 437 18.86 18.27 -17.54
C LEU A 437 17.64 18.31 -16.59
N GLN A 438 16.44 18.46 -17.14
CA GLN A 438 15.22 18.34 -16.34
C GLN A 438 14.99 16.86 -15.99
N PRO A 439 14.81 16.51 -14.70
CA PRO A 439 14.50 15.15 -14.32
C PRO A 439 13.09 14.75 -14.76
N VAL A 440 12.93 13.51 -15.21
CA VAL A 440 11.68 12.97 -15.73
C VAL A 440 11.28 11.69 -14.99
N LEU A 441 10.04 11.62 -14.53
CA LEU A 441 9.40 10.40 -14.05
C LEU A 441 8.31 9.97 -15.02
N VAL A 442 8.44 8.79 -15.62
CA VAL A 442 7.42 8.21 -16.51
C VAL A 442 6.65 7.14 -15.76
N GLY A 443 5.34 7.34 -15.56
CA GLY A 443 4.46 6.35 -14.94
C GLY A 443 3.83 5.41 -15.98
N THR A 444 3.83 4.11 -15.70
CA THR A 444 3.17 3.08 -16.52
C THR A 444 2.16 2.29 -15.66
N ALA A 445 1.18 1.63 -16.27
CA ALA A 445 0.18 0.85 -15.51
C ALA A 445 0.59 -0.60 -15.21
N SER A 446 1.67 -1.11 -15.82
CA SER A 446 2.10 -2.50 -15.60
C SER A 446 3.59 -2.70 -15.88
N ILE A 447 4.14 -3.76 -15.29
CA ILE A 447 5.56 -4.13 -15.48
C ILE A 447 5.83 -4.35 -16.96
N GLU A 448 4.94 -5.05 -17.66
CA GLU A 448 5.06 -5.26 -19.11
C GLU A 448 5.20 -3.95 -19.89
N LYS A 449 4.40 -2.93 -19.54
CA LYS A 449 4.49 -1.61 -20.19
C LYS A 449 5.78 -0.88 -19.86
N SER A 450 6.28 -1.00 -18.63
CA SER A 450 7.59 -0.49 -18.23
C SER A 450 8.72 -1.12 -19.04
N GLU A 451 8.73 -2.44 -19.18
CA GLU A 451 9.74 -3.17 -19.96
C GLU A 451 9.68 -2.81 -21.44
N VAL A 452 8.48 -2.70 -22.03
CA VAL A 452 8.32 -2.26 -23.42
C VAL A 452 8.87 -0.85 -23.65
N LEU A 453 8.63 0.08 -22.72
CA LEU A 453 9.17 1.44 -22.81
C LEU A 453 10.70 1.45 -22.58
N ALA A 454 11.21 0.65 -21.65
CA ALA A 454 12.64 0.49 -21.40
C ALA A 454 13.37 -0.03 -22.65
N ASP A 455 12.85 -1.08 -23.28
CA ASP A 455 13.34 -1.60 -24.56
C ASP A 455 13.32 -0.55 -25.67
N TYR A 456 12.28 0.28 -25.69
CA TYR A 456 12.17 1.39 -26.64
C TYR A 456 13.29 2.43 -26.41
N LEU A 457 13.57 2.81 -25.16
CA LEU A 457 14.67 3.73 -24.83
C LEU A 457 16.04 3.13 -25.18
N LEU A 458 16.28 1.85 -24.88
CA LEU A 458 17.51 1.13 -25.22
C LEU A 458 17.81 1.17 -26.73
N LYS A 459 16.79 0.91 -27.55
CA LYS A 459 16.89 0.98 -29.02
C LYS A 459 17.25 2.38 -29.54
N HIS A 460 16.96 3.43 -28.77
CA HIS A 460 17.25 4.82 -29.11
C HIS A 460 18.51 5.37 -28.40
N GLY A 461 19.36 4.48 -27.90
CA GLY A 461 20.70 4.82 -27.41
C GLY A 461 20.76 5.29 -25.96
N TYR A 462 19.70 5.07 -25.19
CA TYR A 462 19.72 5.19 -23.73
C TYR A 462 20.29 3.92 -23.11
N LYS A 463 20.75 4.02 -21.86
CA LYS A 463 21.24 2.88 -21.09
C LYS A 463 20.54 2.80 -19.75
N GLN A 464 20.15 1.59 -19.37
CA GLN A 464 19.58 1.36 -18.04
C GLN A 464 20.69 1.42 -16.98
N ILE A 465 20.39 2.04 -15.85
CA ILE A 465 21.23 2.04 -14.67
C ILE A 465 21.08 0.68 -13.98
N ASP A 466 22.20 0.03 -13.71
CA ASP A 466 22.24 -1.17 -12.89
C ASP A 466 22.35 -0.76 -11.42
N PHE A 467 21.28 -0.96 -10.65
CA PHE A 467 21.23 -0.64 -9.23
C PHE A 467 21.73 -1.77 -8.33
N ALA A 468 22.09 -2.92 -8.90
CA ALA A 468 22.87 -3.91 -8.17
C ALA A 468 24.34 -3.48 -8.02
N ASP A 469 24.81 -2.55 -8.88
CA ASP A 469 26.09 -1.89 -8.73
C ASP A 469 25.96 -0.70 -7.77
N PRO A 470 26.66 -0.69 -6.61
CA PRO A 470 26.70 0.46 -5.71
C PRO A 470 27.14 1.76 -6.42
N LYS A 471 27.88 1.66 -7.54
CA LYS A 471 28.34 2.82 -8.32
C LYS A 471 27.44 3.15 -9.51
N GLY A 472 26.25 2.55 -9.61
CA GLY A 472 25.32 2.74 -10.73
C GLY A 472 24.99 4.21 -11.01
N MET A 473 24.93 5.04 -9.96
CA MET A 473 24.59 6.47 -10.04
C MET A 473 25.78 7.40 -10.35
N ASP A 474 27.02 6.94 -10.21
CA ASP A 474 28.22 7.78 -10.36
C ASP A 474 28.27 8.49 -11.71
N LYS A 475 27.86 7.80 -12.77
CA LYS A 475 27.82 8.36 -14.13
C LYS A 475 26.76 9.46 -14.24
N LEU A 476 25.62 9.31 -13.58
CA LEU A 476 24.58 10.34 -13.56
C LEU A 476 25.06 11.56 -12.78
N TYR A 477 25.67 11.38 -11.61
CA TYR A 477 26.23 12.48 -10.83
C TYR A 477 27.35 13.22 -11.58
N ALA A 478 28.26 12.49 -12.24
CA ALA A 478 29.31 13.10 -13.06
C ALA A 478 28.73 13.91 -14.24
N ALA A 479 27.70 13.38 -14.90
CA ALA A 479 26.99 14.07 -15.97
C ALA A 479 26.32 15.36 -15.47
N ALA A 480 25.62 15.30 -14.32
CA ALA A 480 25.01 16.45 -13.67
C ALA A 480 26.06 17.52 -13.29
N ARG A 481 27.22 17.13 -12.73
CA ARG A 481 28.33 18.07 -12.42
C ARG A 481 28.90 18.76 -13.65
N THR A 482 28.93 18.08 -14.79
CA THR A 482 29.44 18.63 -16.06
C THR A 482 28.39 19.39 -16.85
N GLY A 483 27.12 19.34 -16.43
CA GLY A 483 26.00 19.96 -17.15
C GLY A 483 25.70 19.27 -18.48
N LYS A 484 26.02 17.97 -18.62
CA LYS A 484 25.82 17.21 -19.86
C LYS A 484 24.84 16.06 -19.64
N PRO A 485 23.92 15.78 -20.58
CA PRO A 485 22.99 14.65 -20.48
C PRO A 485 23.72 13.29 -20.47
N ALA A 486 23.33 12.40 -19.55
CA ALA A 486 23.94 11.06 -19.43
C ALA A 486 23.29 10.00 -20.35
N LYS A 487 22.06 10.25 -20.82
CA LYS A 487 21.18 9.26 -21.47
C LYS A 487 21.05 7.95 -20.65
N LEU A 488 20.90 8.10 -19.34
CA LEU A 488 20.69 7.00 -18.40
C LEU A 488 19.23 6.98 -17.94
N PHE A 489 18.68 5.80 -17.71
CA PHE A 489 17.35 5.65 -17.11
C PHE A 489 17.27 4.51 -16.10
N ALA A 490 16.28 4.59 -15.21
CA ALA A 490 15.96 3.59 -14.20
C ALA A 490 14.57 2.99 -14.44
N VAL A 491 14.35 1.76 -13.97
CA VAL A 491 13.03 1.10 -14.01
C VAL A 491 12.68 0.59 -12.60
N LEU A 492 11.48 0.90 -12.13
CA LEU A 492 10.95 0.50 -10.84
C LEU A 492 9.73 -0.41 -11.07
N ASN A 493 9.79 -1.63 -10.51
CA ASN A 493 8.81 -2.69 -10.78
C ASN A 493 8.06 -3.15 -9.51
N ALA A 494 8.16 -2.41 -8.41
CA ALA A 494 7.56 -2.72 -7.10
C ALA A 494 8.01 -4.06 -6.50
N ARG A 495 9.24 -4.49 -6.80
CA ARG A 495 9.80 -5.78 -6.33
C ARG A 495 10.77 -5.65 -5.17
N PHE A 496 11.59 -4.59 -5.17
CA PHE A 496 12.66 -4.39 -4.20
C PHE A 496 12.51 -3.03 -3.51
N HIS A 497 11.63 -2.94 -2.51
CA HIS A 497 11.21 -1.66 -1.95
C HIS A 497 12.36 -0.76 -1.44
N GLU A 498 13.37 -1.33 -0.79
CA GLU A 498 14.52 -0.57 -0.27
C GLU A 498 15.38 0.02 -1.41
N GLN A 499 15.76 -0.81 -2.39
CA GLN A 499 16.53 -0.36 -3.55
C GLN A 499 15.72 0.67 -4.36
N GLU A 500 14.44 0.41 -4.59
CA GLU A 500 13.54 1.32 -5.29
C GLU A 500 13.39 2.66 -4.56
N ALA A 501 13.35 2.66 -3.23
CA ALA A 501 13.30 3.89 -2.44
C ALA A 501 14.54 4.76 -2.70
N TYR A 502 15.75 4.19 -2.73
CA TYR A 502 16.96 4.94 -3.06
C TYR A 502 16.89 5.55 -4.47
N ILE A 503 16.47 4.76 -5.47
CA ILE A 503 16.32 5.23 -6.86
C ILE A 503 15.33 6.39 -6.96
N VAL A 504 14.20 6.29 -6.25
CA VAL A 504 13.15 7.31 -6.24
C VAL A 504 13.63 8.58 -5.57
N ALA A 505 14.35 8.47 -4.46
CA ALA A 505 14.91 9.62 -3.75
C ALA A 505 15.88 10.43 -4.64
N GLU A 506 16.63 9.73 -5.50
CA GLU A 506 17.55 10.31 -6.48
C GLU A 506 16.92 10.67 -7.83
N ALA A 507 15.63 10.40 -8.04
CA ALA A 507 14.96 10.70 -9.32
C ALA A 507 14.87 12.21 -9.63
N GLY A 508 15.17 13.08 -8.65
CA GLY A 508 15.24 14.52 -8.83
C GLY A 508 16.62 15.06 -9.22
N VAL A 509 17.62 14.21 -9.45
CA VAL A 509 18.96 14.60 -9.91
C VAL A 509 18.90 15.12 -11.36
N PRO A 510 19.68 16.16 -11.75
CA PRO A 510 19.68 16.68 -13.11
C PRO A 510 19.87 15.60 -14.18
N GLY A 511 18.92 15.54 -15.12
CA GLY A 511 18.93 14.58 -16.23
C GLY A 511 18.55 13.15 -15.85
N ALA A 512 18.11 12.89 -14.62
CA ALA A 512 17.58 11.59 -14.21
C ALA A 512 16.31 11.26 -15.00
N ILE A 513 16.19 10.01 -15.45
CA ILE A 513 15.00 9.48 -16.11
C ILE A 513 14.59 8.22 -15.38
N THR A 514 13.39 8.19 -14.83
CA THR A 514 12.89 7.07 -14.02
C THR A 514 11.57 6.59 -14.58
N ILE A 515 11.47 5.31 -14.90
CA ILE A 515 10.22 4.64 -15.28
C ILE A 515 9.67 3.97 -14.02
N ALA A 516 8.46 4.32 -13.60
CA ALA A 516 7.81 3.77 -12.42
C ALA A 516 6.55 3.00 -12.82
N THR A 517 6.51 1.71 -12.47
CA THR A 517 5.32 0.88 -12.64
C THR A 517 4.29 1.18 -11.55
N ASN A 518 3.07 1.54 -11.95
CA ASN A 518 1.98 1.97 -11.08
C ASN A 518 2.45 3.05 -10.10
N MET A 519 2.57 2.65 -8.84
CA MET A 519 2.99 3.50 -7.73
C MET A 519 4.30 2.99 -7.10
N ALA A 520 5.18 2.35 -7.87
CA ALA A 520 6.52 1.98 -7.41
C ALA A 520 7.24 3.23 -6.88
N GLY A 521 7.94 3.08 -5.75
CA GLY A 521 8.45 4.24 -5.00
C GLY A 521 7.41 4.96 -4.12
N ARG A 522 6.27 4.32 -3.81
CA ARG A 522 5.31 4.84 -2.83
C ARG A 522 5.98 5.06 -1.47
N GLY A 523 5.59 6.14 -0.80
CA GLY A 523 6.14 6.51 0.51
C GLY A 523 7.53 7.16 0.48
N THR A 524 8.23 7.21 -0.66
CA THR A 524 9.52 7.93 -0.78
C THR A 524 9.39 9.24 -1.53
N ASP A 525 10.01 10.28 -0.98
CA ASP A 525 9.98 11.61 -1.55
C ASP A 525 11.05 11.81 -2.64
N ILE A 526 10.64 12.35 -3.79
CA ILE A 526 11.58 12.78 -4.82
C ILE A 526 12.06 14.19 -4.45
N LYS A 527 13.34 14.32 -4.08
CA LYS A 527 13.94 15.62 -3.73
C LYS A 527 14.65 16.19 -4.96
N LEU A 528 14.31 17.44 -5.35
CA LEU A 528 15.01 18.09 -6.45
C LEU A 528 16.47 18.30 -6.06
N GLY A 529 17.39 17.77 -6.87
CA GLY A 529 18.83 17.75 -6.60
C GLY A 529 19.37 16.44 -5.99
N GLY A 530 18.49 15.49 -5.62
CA GLY A 530 18.86 14.26 -4.93
C GLY A 530 18.63 14.35 -3.41
N SER A 531 18.64 13.20 -2.75
CA SER A 531 18.40 13.05 -1.31
C SER A 531 19.69 13.18 -0.53
N LEU A 532 19.81 14.23 0.28
CA LEU A 532 21.01 14.47 1.08
C LEU A 532 21.23 13.32 2.08
N GLU A 533 20.18 12.89 2.77
CA GLU A 533 20.26 11.88 3.81
C GLU A 533 20.69 10.53 3.24
N MET A 534 20.02 10.08 2.17
CA MET A 534 20.31 8.78 1.55
C MET A 534 21.68 8.78 0.85
N ARG A 535 22.09 9.89 0.23
CA ARG A 535 23.45 9.99 -0.34
C ARG A 535 24.53 9.98 0.73
N ILE A 536 24.32 10.61 1.88
CA ILE A 536 25.29 10.53 2.98
C ILE A 536 25.42 9.07 3.45
N GLU A 537 24.30 8.39 3.70
CA GLU A 537 24.31 6.98 4.12
C GLU A 537 25.02 6.08 3.11
N HIS A 538 24.70 6.23 1.83
CA HIS A 538 25.24 5.42 0.75
C HIS A 538 26.70 5.76 0.40
N ASP A 539 27.01 7.04 0.11
CA ASP A 539 28.33 7.45 -0.40
C ASP A 539 29.40 7.49 0.70
N THR A 540 29.02 7.48 1.98
CA THR A 540 29.95 7.34 3.12
C THR A 540 30.01 5.93 3.68
N ALA A 541 29.23 4.98 3.13
CA ALA A 541 29.28 3.59 3.52
C ALA A 541 30.70 3.03 3.33
N GLY A 542 31.32 2.61 4.43
CA GLY A 542 32.68 2.06 4.42
C GLY A 542 33.82 3.08 4.60
N ILE A 543 33.52 4.39 4.68
CA ILE A 543 34.52 5.39 5.10
C ILE A 543 34.65 5.36 6.62
N THR A 544 35.80 4.89 7.11
CA THR A 544 36.10 4.81 8.55
C THR A 544 36.83 6.02 9.09
N ASP A 545 37.47 6.81 8.23
CA ASP A 545 38.14 8.06 8.61
C ASP A 545 37.11 9.20 8.73
N GLU A 546 37.01 9.79 9.93
CA GLU A 546 36.04 10.84 10.22
C GLU A 546 36.29 12.14 9.43
N ALA A 547 37.54 12.46 9.11
CA ALA A 547 37.86 13.66 8.34
C ALA A 547 37.48 13.48 6.86
N GLU A 548 37.77 12.32 6.28
CA GLU A 548 37.34 11.93 4.93
C GLU A 548 35.81 11.89 4.83
N LYS A 549 35.13 11.31 5.83
CA LYS A 549 33.67 11.27 5.90
C LYS A 549 33.08 12.68 5.95
N ALA A 550 33.61 13.56 6.80
CA ALA A 550 33.16 14.94 6.90
C ALA A 550 33.37 15.71 5.58
N ALA A 551 34.53 15.53 4.92
CA ALA A 551 34.80 16.14 3.62
C ALA A 551 33.82 15.64 2.54
N LYS A 552 33.50 14.35 2.54
CA LYS A 552 32.54 13.76 1.61
C LYS A 552 31.12 14.30 1.82
N ILE A 553 30.68 14.43 3.07
CA ILE A 553 29.38 15.02 3.43
C ILE A 553 29.27 16.45 2.89
N GLU A 554 30.32 17.26 3.02
CA GLU A 554 30.32 18.64 2.50
C GLU A 554 30.33 18.70 0.96
N GLU A 555 30.99 17.75 0.28
CA GLU A 555 30.88 17.60 -1.18
C GLU A 555 29.43 17.30 -1.59
N ILE A 556 28.78 16.33 -0.93
CA ILE A 556 27.40 15.92 -1.23
C ILE A 556 26.43 17.09 -1.04
N LYS A 557 26.56 17.86 0.06
CA LYS A 557 25.72 19.05 0.30
C LYS A 557 25.81 20.06 -0.84
N LYS A 558 27.03 20.38 -1.27
CA LYS A 558 27.27 21.33 -2.38
C LYS A 558 26.73 20.79 -3.71
N ASP A 559 26.89 19.50 -3.96
CA ASP A 559 26.33 18.86 -5.15
C ASP A 559 24.80 18.95 -5.16
N VAL A 560 24.12 18.56 -4.07
CA VAL A 560 22.66 18.58 -3.98
C VAL A 560 22.12 20.00 -4.17
N GLU A 561 22.73 21.01 -3.54
CA GLU A 561 22.33 22.42 -3.71
C GLU A 561 22.51 22.89 -5.16
N ARG A 562 23.67 22.59 -5.76
CA ARG A 562 23.95 22.93 -7.16
C ARG A 562 23.01 22.21 -8.13
N PHE A 563 22.76 20.93 -7.89
CA PHE A 563 21.87 20.10 -8.70
C PHE A 563 20.44 20.63 -8.64
N ARG A 564 19.97 21.01 -7.45
CA ARG A 564 18.67 21.66 -7.28
C ARG A 564 18.56 22.93 -8.13
N ASP A 565 19.57 23.80 -8.11
CA ASP A 565 19.58 25.02 -8.93
C ASP A 565 19.48 24.73 -10.44
N ILE A 566 20.21 23.70 -10.93
CA ILE A 566 20.12 23.26 -12.33
C ILE A 566 18.69 22.84 -12.69
N VAL A 567 18.07 22.02 -11.84
CA VAL A 567 16.72 21.51 -12.08
C VAL A 567 15.67 22.61 -12.07
N LEU A 568 15.78 23.57 -11.15
CA LEU A 568 14.85 24.70 -11.06
C LEU A 568 14.93 25.61 -12.30
N LYS A 569 16.12 25.75 -12.91
CA LYS A 569 16.37 26.58 -14.11
C LYS A 569 16.11 25.84 -15.43
N ALA A 570 15.69 24.57 -15.39
CA ALA A 570 15.42 23.77 -16.58
C ALA A 570 14.05 24.08 -17.22
N GLU A 571 13.76 25.36 -17.44
CA GLU A 571 12.53 25.83 -18.07
C GLU A 571 12.52 25.54 -19.59
N ASP A 572 11.32 25.37 -20.16
CA ASP A 572 11.10 25.32 -21.60
C ASP A 572 10.42 26.60 -22.08
N VAL A 573 10.73 27.07 -23.28
CA VAL A 573 9.94 28.13 -23.92
C VAL A 573 9.45 27.59 -25.26
N VAL A 574 8.17 27.27 -25.32
CA VAL A 574 7.53 26.67 -26.50
C VAL A 574 6.79 27.74 -27.27
N GLU A 575 7.08 27.85 -28.56
CA GLU A 575 6.31 28.67 -29.49
C GLU A 575 4.99 27.97 -29.87
N ILE A 576 3.86 28.60 -29.57
CA ILE A 576 2.51 28.10 -29.88
C ILE A 576 2.01 28.66 -31.21
N GLU A 577 2.34 29.93 -31.50
CA GLU A 577 2.00 30.55 -32.78
C GLU A 577 3.21 31.33 -33.33
N PRO A 578 3.57 31.12 -34.60
CA PRO A 578 4.67 31.82 -35.20
C PRO A 578 4.38 33.30 -35.37
N ALA A 579 5.44 34.10 -35.33
CA ALA A 579 5.36 35.54 -35.53
C ALA A 579 4.64 35.85 -36.86
N LYS A 580 3.65 36.75 -36.81
CA LYS A 580 2.90 37.22 -38.00
C LYS A 580 3.10 38.72 -38.17
N GLY A 581 3.92 39.10 -39.16
CA GLY A 581 4.24 40.50 -39.45
C GLY A 581 5.02 41.14 -38.30
N SER A 582 4.46 42.20 -37.70
CA SER A 582 5.03 42.89 -36.54
C SER A 582 4.65 42.30 -35.17
N LYS A 583 3.84 41.23 -35.14
CA LYS A 583 3.45 40.57 -33.89
C LYS A 583 4.49 39.50 -33.52
N PRO A 584 5.06 39.54 -32.30
CA PRO A 584 5.98 38.50 -31.84
C PRO A 584 5.28 37.14 -31.79
N ALA A 585 6.07 36.08 -31.85
CA ALA A 585 5.57 34.73 -31.67
C ALA A 585 4.92 34.59 -30.28
N LYS A 586 3.83 33.84 -30.21
CA LYS A 586 3.16 33.57 -28.94
C LYS A 586 3.87 32.38 -28.31
N THR A 587 4.52 32.60 -27.18
CA THR A 587 5.24 31.56 -26.45
C THR A 587 4.54 31.21 -25.14
N VAL A 588 4.74 29.99 -24.66
CA VAL A 588 4.43 29.56 -23.29
C VAL A 588 5.71 29.02 -22.66
N THR A 589 6.01 29.52 -21.47
CA THR A 589 7.10 29.02 -20.64
C THR A 589 6.60 27.85 -19.79
N ARG A 590 7.19 26.68 -19.97
CA ARG A 590 6.97 25.53 -19.09
C ARG A 590 8.00 25.57 -17.97
N PRO A 591 7.60 25.35 -16.71
CA PRO A 591 8.51 25.44 -15.58
C PRO A 591 9.58 24.34 -15.61
N GLY A 592 10.70 24.62 -14.94
CA GLY A 592 11.67 23.60 -14.54
C GLY A 592 11.10 22.70 -13.43
N GLY A 593 11.98 22.09 -12.62
CA GLY A 593 11.56 21.13 -11.61
C GLY A 593 11.30 19.74 -12.19
N LEU A 594 10.64 18.88 -11.41
CA LEU A 594 10.36 17.50 -11.83
C LEU A 594 9.26 17.48 -12.91
N TYR A 595 9.52 16.76 -14.00
CA TYR A 595 8.54 16.52 -15.05
C TYR A 595 7.96 15.10 -14.93
N ILE A 596 6.64 15.00 -14.79
CA ILE A 596 5.91 13.74 -14.77
C ILE A 596 5.31 13.46 -16.14
N ILE A 597 5.40 12.22 -16.62
CA ILE A 597 4.74 11.76 -17.83
C ILE A 597 3.90 10.53 -17.49
N GLY A 598 2.59 10.65 -17.57
CA GLY A 598 1.68 9.49 -17.52
C GLY A 598 1.65 8.82 -18.89
N SER A 599 2.14 7.58 -19.01
CA SER A 599 2.11 6.86 -20.29
C SER A 599 0.71 6.33 -20.65
N GLU A 600 -0.18 6.22 -19.67
CA GLU A 600 -1.60 5.85 -19.79
C GLU A 600 -2.36 6.27 -18.53
N ARG A 601 -3.69 6.24 -18.58
CA ARG A 601 -4.55 6.49 -17.42
C ARG A 601 -4.75 5.21 -16.62
N HIS A 602 -4.77 5.33 -15.31
CA HIS A 602 -5.10 4.23 -14.40
C HIS A 602 -6.60 3.99 -14.30
N GLU A 603 -7.01 2.92 -13.61
CA GLU A 603 -8.42 2.59 -13.37
C GLU A 603 -9.19 3.70 -12.63
N SER A 604 -8.48 4.52 -11.86
CA SER A 604 -9.03 5.69 -11.17
C SER A 604 -8.20 6.94 -11.39
N ARG A 605 -8.89 8.06 -11.58
CA ARG A 605 -8.31 9.41 -11.65
C ARG A 605 -7.49 9.76 -10.40
N ARG A 606 -7.81 9.15 -9.26
CA ARG A 606 -7.08 9.30 -8.00
C ARG A 606 -5.62 8.89 -8.16
N ILE A 607 -5.36 7.73 -8.75
CA ILE A 607 -4.01 7.19 -8.97
C ILE A 607 -3.23 8.09 -9.94
N ASP A 608 -3.88 8.56 -11.01
CA ASP A 608 -3.28 9.55 -11.93
C ASP A 608 -2.87 10.83 -11.19
N ASN A 609 -3.73 11.34 -10.30
CA ASN A 609 -3.43 12.53 -9.51
C ASN A 609 -2.30 12.30 -8.49
N GLN A 610 -2.17 11.08 -7.94
CA GLN A 610 -1.03 10.72 -7.08
C GLN A 610 0.28 10.75 -7.85
N LEU A 611 0.29 10.26 -9.10
CA LEU A 611 1.44 10.34 -9.99
C LEU A 611 1.81 11.80 -10.29
N ARG A 612 0.83 12.66 -10.65
CA ARG A 612 1.06 14.11 -10.82
C ARG A 612 1.60 14.77 -9.55
N GLY A 613 1.07 14.37 -8.39
CA GLY A 613 1.49 14.81 -7.06
C GLY A 613 2.94 14.47 -6.67
N ARG A 614 3.65 13.68 -7.47
CA ARG A 614 5.10 13.48 -7.31
C ARG A 614 5.89 14.74 -7.62
N SER A 615 5.35 15.65 -8.43
CA SER A 615 5.96 16.93 -8.79
C SER A 615 5.27 18.13 -8.09
N GLY A 616 6.01 19.23 -8.01
CA GLY A 616 5.54 20.52 -7.51
C GLY A 616 5.27 20.58 -6.00
N ARG A 617 6.11 19.91 -5.21
CA ARG A 617 5.95 19.77 -3.76
C ARG A 617 6.49 20.99 -3.02
N GLN A 618 5.87 21.38 -1.91
CA GLN A 618 6.26 22.56 -1.12
C GLN A 618 6.47 23.81 -2.00
N GLY A 619 5.59 24.00 -2.99
CA GLY A 619 5.66 25.14 -3.92
C GLY A 619 6.80 25.09 -4.94
N ASP A 620 7.54 23.99 -5.03
CA ASP A 620 8.52 23.80 -6.11
C ASP A 620 7.83 23.90 -7.49
N PRO A 621 8.51 24.43 -8.51
CA PRO A 621 8.04 24.35 -9.89
C PRO A 621 8.01 22.89 -10.35
N GLY A 622 7.19 22.61 -11.35
CA GLY A 622 7.09 21.28 -11.92
C GLY A 622 6.06 21.20 -13.02
N ARG A 623 6.03 20.08 -13.73
CA ARG A 623 5.11 19.84 -14.84
C ARG A 623 4.56 18.42 -14.79
N SER A 624 3.32 18.20 -15.23
CA SER A 624 2.75 16.85 -15.43
C SER A 624 1.86 16.72 -16.65
#